data_AF-A0ABD3RTB6-F1
#
_entry.id   AF-A0ABD3RTB6-F1
#
_cell.length_a   1.000
_cell.length_b   1.000
_cell.length_c   1.000
_cell.angle_alpha   90.00
_cell.angle_beta   90.00
_cell.angle_gamma   90.00
#
_symmetry.space_group_name_H-M   'P 1'
#
loop_
_entity.id
_entity.type
_entity.pdbx_description
1 polymer ?
#
loop_
_entity_poly.entity_id
_entity_poly.type
_entity_poly.pdbx_seq_one_letter_code
_entity_poly.pdbx_strand_id
1 'polypeptide(L)'
;MCPPPESLPAPIEKIPALQPKHKFLLGALSWSTIVLLVATIILAATNKGNSSNPASSSAAAVSAGVDFLTSKASSDFFATSDEDNVCAGAKLAFDNKLCVDLEVPTPQAGANVTKGYVGDLDVGDLVPNTKPYWQSSMCPVNVHWHLGSEHYSVGQYDETGNGPNGNIPRPEWADRDLSGTGTEDVDTVHQVQDGFRCLHYDPNDSKFTTPYNWQHCEGMEVGETYEVHWPHSAAGACGTVNQYQTPFYDGVFCNLPLETFLTLGAQDIASAVGVHGQVFTIVNDESYFYPDMIRGMIVDKEMGKDIHIYTGSTTGETRSNEMCSQYAPITWQVDRKCHMISASSFDKMCYDMKMQRDDMSDDLHAHGSRELVNDDLAANNQYYPGAVRRNLRS
;
A
#
# COMPACT_ATOMS: atom_id res chain seq x y z
N MET A 1 -48.90 -15.53 20.34
CA MET A 1 -49.24 -14.20 20.89
C MET A 1 -48.23 -13.23 20.32
N CYS A 2 -48.63 -12.47 19.29
CA CYS A 2 -47.80 -11.45 18.64
C CYS A 2 -48.04 -10.09 19.31
N PRO A 3 -47.02 -9.24 19.48
CA PRO A 3 -47.22 -7.88 19.99
C PRO A 3 -47.82 -6.96 18.91
N PRO A 4 -48.54 -5.89 19.31
CA PRO A 4 -49.23 -4.98 18.39
C PRO A 4 -48.26 -3.98 17.73
N PRO A 5 -48.63 -3.40 16.56
CA PRO A 5 -47.78 -2.46 15.84
C PRO A 5 -47.80 -1.05 16.44
N GLU A 6 -46.62 -0.45 16.62
CA GLU A 6 -46.44 0.93 17.05
C GLU A 6 -46.89 1.95 15.99
N SER A 7 -47.48 3.04 16.48
CA SER A 7 -48.05 4.15 15.74
C SER A 7 -47.00 5.05 15.07
N LEU A 8 -47.28 5.45 13.82
CA LEU A 8 -46.54 6.45 13.04
C LEU A 8 -46.51 7.83 13.73
N PRO A 9 -45.39 8.58 13.69
CA PRO A 9 -45.32 9.94 14.24
C PRO A 9 -45.96 11.01 13.33
N ALA A 10 -46.46 12.06 13.99
CA ALA A 10 -47.21 13.21 13.44
C ALA A 10 -46.37 14.16 12.56
N PRO A 11 -46.99 15.08 11.78
CA PRO A 11 -46.31 15.91 10.79
C PRO A 11 -45.44 17.02 11.40
N ILE A 12 -44.34 17.31 10.71
CA ILE A 12 -43.30 18.29 11.04
C ILE A 12 -43.85 19.71 11.10
N GLU A 13 -43.61 20.38 12.24
CA GLU A 13 -43.93 21.78 12.49
C GLU A 13 -42.91 22.73 11.80
N LYS A 14 -43.38 23.88 11.32
CA LYS A 14 -42.61 24.84 10.50
C LYS A 14 -41.50 25.53 11.31
N ILE A 15 -40.32 25.65 10.70
CA ILE A 15 -39.14 26.39 11.21
C ILE A 15 -39.47 27.90 11.33
N PRO A 16 -39.23 28.57 12.48
CA PRO A 16 -39.41 30.01 12.61
C PRO A 16 -38.24 30.80 12.00
N ALA A 17 -38.57 31.94 11.40
CA ALA A 17 -37.65 32.84 10.71
C ALA A 17 -36.59 33.49 11.64
N LEU A 18 -35.38 33.63 11.12
CA LEU A 18 -34.21 34.20 11.80
C LEU A 18 -34.35 35.72 12.03
N GLN A 19 -34.17 36.17 13.27
CA GLN A 19 -34.26 37.57 13.70
C GLN A 19 -33.03 38.41 13.28
N PRO A 20 -33.17 39.75 13.11
CA PRO A 20 -32.16 40.59 12.46
C PRO A 20 -31.14 41.15 13.46
N LYS A 21 -30.05 40.42 13.76
CA LYS A 21 -28.90 40.97 14.51
C LYS A 21 -27.51 40.66 13.94
N HIS A 22 -27.40 40.16 12.71
CA HIS A 22 -26.10 39.83 12.09
C HIS A 22 -25.80 40.61 10.79
N LYS A 23 -26.07 41.92 10.74
CA LYS A 23 -25.69 42.77 9.60
C LYS A 23 -24.32 43.48 9.73
N PHE A 24 -23.60 43.30 10.83
CA PHE A 24 -22.32 44.01 11.07
C PHE A 24 -21.06 43.15 10.90
N LEU A 25 -21.17 41.83 10.70
CA LEU A 25 -20.01 40.94 10.56
C LEU A 25 -19.67 40.56 9.10
N LEU A 26 -20.56 40.87 8.14
CA LEU A 26 -20.37 40.56 6.71
C LEU A 26 -19.65 41.67 5.92
N GLY A 27 -19.47 42.86 6.50
CA GLY A 27 -18.78 43.98 5.84
C GLY A 27 -17.25 43.93 5.90
N ALA A 28 -16.69 43.30 6.94
CA ALA A 28 -15.24 43.29 7.17
C ALA A 28 -14.49 42.21 6.36
N LEU A 29 -15.17 41.14 5.95
CA LEU A 29 -14.58 40.04 5.16
C LEU A 29 -14.61 40.29 3.64
N SER A 30 -15.35 41.32 3.18
CA SER A 30 -15.46 41.67 1.75
C SER A 30 -14.32 42.59 1.27
N TRP A 31 -13.71 43.35 2.18
CA TRP A 31 -12.62 44.27 1.83
C TRP A 31 -11.24 43.59 1.73
N SER A 32 -10.99 42.54 2.53
CA SER A 32 -9.73 41.79 2.48
C SER A 32 -9.55 40.99 1.18
N THR A 33 -10.65 40.49 0.59
CA THR A 33 -10.62 39.76 -0.69
C THR A 33 -10.40 40.69 -1.90
N ILE A 34 -10.86 41.94 -1.84
CA ILE A 34 -10.70 42.90 -2.93
C ILE A 34 -9.26 43.44 -3.01
N VAL A 35 -8.61 43.65 -1.86
CA VAL A 35 -7.20 44.10 -1.82
C VAL A 35 -6.25 43.02 -2.37
N LEU A 36 -6.52 41.74 -2.09
CA LEU A 36 -5.72 40.63 -2.61
C LEU A 36 -5.87 40.49 -4.15
N LEU A 37 -7.08 40.72 -4.68
CA LEU A 37 -7.35 40.65 -6.12
C LEU A 37 -6.68 41.79 -6.91
N VAL A 38 -6.61 43.00 -6.33
CA VAL A 38 -5.94 44.16 -6.94
C VAL A 38 -4.42 43.97 -6.98
N ALA A 39 -3.82 43.36 -5.94
CA ALA A 39 -2.39 43.05 -5.93
C ALA A 39 -2.00 42.04 -7.03
N THR A 40 -2.83 41.02 -7.29
CA THR A 40 -2.57 40.05 -8.37
C THR A 40 -2.71 40.62 -9.78
N ILE A 41 -3.60 41.60 -9.98
CA ILE A 41 -3.79 42.24 -11.30
C ILE A 41 -2.63 43.19 -11.63
N ILE A 42 -2.07 43.87 -10.62
CA ILE A 42 -0.94 44.79 -10.81
C ILE A 42 0.35 44.01 -11.17
N LEU A 43 0.59 42.83 -10.59
CA LEU A 43 1.72 41.97 -11.00
C LEU A 43 1.57 41.37 -12.40
N ALA A 44 0.34 41.14 -12.87
CA ALA A 44 0.10 40.62 -14.22
C ALA A 44 0.22 41.69 -15.32
N ALA A 45 0.07 42.98 -14.98
CA ALA A 45 0.10 44.09 -15.93
C ALA A 45 1.50 44.67 -16.20
N THR A 46 2.47 44.46 -15.30
CA THR A 46 3.86 44.94 -15.48
C THR A 46 4.74 44.04 -16.36
N ASN A 47 4.24 42.87 -16.80
CA ASN A 47 4.98 41.94 -17.68
C ASN A 47 4.63 42.03 -19.18
N LYS A 48 3.96 43.11 -19.62
CA LYS A 48 3.71 43.37 -21.05
C LYS A 48 4.36 44.67 -21.50
N GLY A 49 5.56 44.57 -22.06
CA GLY A 49 6.20 45.71 -22.72
C GLY A 49 7.59 45.45 -23.29
N ASN A 50 7.71 44.68 -24.37
CA ASN A 50 8.34 45.10 -25.64
C ASN A 50 8.56 43.91 -26.57
N SER A 51 7.93 43.96 -27.74
CA SER A 51 8.23 43.09 -28.88
C SER A 51 8.89 43.90 -29.99
N SER A 52 10.07 43.47 -30.43
CA SER A 52 10.57 43.69 -31.79
C SER A 52 11.44 42.49 -32.21
N ASN A 53 10.99 41.77 -33.23
CA ASN A 53 11.69 40.65 -33.89
C ASN A 53 12.79 41.18 -34.84
N PRO A 54 13.85 40.40 -35.13
CA PRO A 54 13.79 39.55 -36.33
C PRO A 54 14.44 38.15 -36.21
N ALA A 55 13.79 37.19 -36.87
CA ALA A 55 14.26 35.98 -37.57
C ALA A 55 15.55 35.21 -37.18
N SER A 56 15.36 33.88 -37.17
CA SER A 56 16.30 32.79 -37.48
C SER A 56 17.03 32.09 -36.32
N SER A 57 16.89 30.75 -36.34
CA SER A 57 17.75 29.70 -35.76
C SER A 57 17.94 29.69 -34.24
N SER A 58 17.21 28.82 -33.56
CA SER A 58 17.74 27.59 -32.96
C SER A 58 16.69 26.96 -32.04
N ALA A 59 16.53 25.64 -32.17
CA ALA A 59 15.85 24.80 -31.20
C ALA A 59 16.52 24.92 -29.82
N ALA A 60 15.78 24.51 -28.78
CA ALA A 60 16.13 24.50 -27.36
C ALA A 60 15.67 25.74 -26.57
N ALA A 61 14.36 25.87 -26.39
CA ALA A 61 13.82 26.37 -25.14
C ALA A 61 13.13 25.19 -24.45
N VAL A 62 13.93 24.35 -23.80
CA VAL A 62 13.44 23.43 -22.78
C VAL A 62 12.75 24.31 -21.75
N SER A 63 11.44 24.13 -21.53
CA SER A 63 10.81 24.67 -20.33
C SER A 63 11.51 23.99 -19.16
N ALA A 64 12.41 24.70 -18.50
CA ALA A 64 12.96 24.29 -17.22
C ALA A 64 11.79 24.32 -16.22
N GLY A 65 11.04 23.21 -16.19
CA GLY A 65 10.12 22.90 -15.12
C GLY A 65 10.94 22.90 -13.83
N VAL A 66 10.36 23.44 -12.77
CA VAL A 66 10.98 23.45 -11.46
C VAL A 66 11.22 21.99 -11.08
N ASP A 67 12.48 21.59 -10.95
CA ASP A 67 12.80 20.28 -10.41
C ASP A 67 12.55 20.35 -8.90
N PHE A 68 11.40 19.82 -8.49
CA PHE A 68 10.98 19.82 -7.11
C PHE A 68 11.91 18.96 -6.23
N LEU A 69 12.60 17.96 -6.79
CA LEU A 69 13.54 17.14 -6.02
C LEU A 69 14.80 17.94 -5.71
N THR A 70 15.31 18.68 -6.69
CA THR A 70 16.37 19.67 -6.46
C THR A 70 15.93 20.73 -5.46
N SER A 71 14.69 21.20 -5.56
CA SER A 71 14.13 22.19 -4.62
C SER A 71 14.05 21.64 -3.19
N LYS A 72 13.57 20.40 -3.02
CA LYS A 72 13.55 19.66 -1.74
C LYS A 72 14.96 19.54 -1.16
N ALA A 73 15.92 19.09 -1.96
CA ALA A 73 17.31 18.90 -1.54
C ALA A 73 17.98 20.22 -1.07
N SER A 74 17.55 21.36 -1.62
CA SER A 74 18.03 22.69 -1.22
C SER A 74 17.24 23.35 -0.07
N SER A 75 16.18 22.71 0.39
CA SER A 75 15.26 23.31 1.36
C SER A 75 15.71 23.07 2.79
N ASP A 76 15.90 24.15 3.55
CA ASP A 76 16.21 24.07 4.99
C ASP A 76 15.14 23.29 5.79
N PHE A 77 13.89 23.24 5.31
CA PHE A 77 12.81 22.47 5.92
C PHE A 77 13.04 20.96 5.87
N PHE A 78 13.65 20.48 4.78
CA PHE A 78 13.99 19.07 4.58
C PHE A 78 15.46 18.76 4.89
N ALA A 79 16.29 19.79 5.14
CA ALA A 79 17.71 19.66 5.45
C ALA A 79 17.99 19.36 6.92
N THR A 80 16.98 19.39 7.80
CA THR A 80 17.19 19.04 9.20
C THR A 80 17.41 17.54 9.35
N SER A 81 18.42 17.19 10.14
CA SER A 81 18.87 15.81 10.40
C SER A 81 17.76 14.93 10.96
N ASP A 82 17.99 13.62 10.97
CA ASP A 82 17.14 12.61 11.61
C ASP A 82 16.71 12.98 13.04
N GLU A 83 17.44 13.87 13.72
CA GLU A 83 17.11 14.43 15.03
C GLU A 83 15.74 15.13 15.08
N ASP A 84 15.26 15.69 13.97
CA ASP A 84 13.93 16.30 13.89
C ASP A 84 12.85 15.29 13.44
N ASN A 85 13.25 14.11 12.93
CA ASN A 85 12.32 13.07 12.50
C ASN A 85 11.95 12.25 13.74
N VAL A 86 10.84 12.62 14.37
CA VAL A 86 10.40 11.97 15.63
C VAL A 86 10.15 10.46 15.51
N CYS A 87 10.03 9.93 14.29
CA CYS A 87 9.84 8.50 14.06
C CYS A 87 11.15 7.75 13.78
N ALA A 88 12.23 8.45 13.43
CA ALA A 88 13.50 7.82 13.07
C ALA A 88 14.05 7.00 14.24
N GLY A 89 14.38 5.73 13.97
CA GLY A 89 14.87 4.79 14.98
C GLY A 89 13.82 4.33 15.98
N ALA A 90 12.52 4.54 15.72
CA ALA A 90 11.44 4.07 16.59
C ALA A 90 11.22 2.55 16.53
N LYS A 91 11.79 1.84 15.55
CA LYS A 91 11.70 0.38 15.43
C LYS A 91 12.03 -0.32 16.74
N LEU A 92 11.06 -1.09 17.24
CA LEU A 92 11.29 -2.10 18.26
C LEU A 92 11.87 -3.35 17.59
N ALA A 93 13.13 -3.67 17.85
CA ALA A 93 13.82 -4.78 17.20
C ALA A 93 13.43 -6.14 17.80
N PHE A 94 12.81 -6.98 16.99
CA PHE A 94 12.57 -8.39 17.28
C PHE A 94 13.17 -9.23 16.15
N ASP A 95 13.98 -10.23 16.52
CA ASP A 95 14.65 -11.09 15.55
C ASP A 95 13.69 -12.17 15.03
N ASN A 96 13.83 -12.56 13.76
CA ASN A 96 13.11 -13.74 13.26
C ASN A 96 13.51 -14.96 14.10
N LYS A 97 12.57 -15.89 14.30
CA LYS A 97 12.81 -17.14 15.05
C LYS A 97 12.40 -18.33 14.21
N LEU A 98 12.94 -19.50 14.55
CA LEU A 98 12.37 -20.73 14.04
C LEU A 98 10.90 -20.81 14.44
N CYS A 99 10.03 -21.17 13.50
CA CYS A 99 8.59 -21.27 13.73
C CYS A 99 8.27 -22.21 14.90
N VAL A 100 9.06 -23.28 15.05
CA VAL A 100 8.94 -24.25 16.16
C VAL A 100 9.38 -23.71 17.52
N ASP A 101 10.16 -22.62 17.55
CA ASP A 101 10.68 -21.99 18.77
C ASP A 101 9.77 -20.84 19.26
N LEU A 102 8.67 -20.58 18.57
CA LEU A 102 7.64 -19.65 19.03
C LEU A 102 6.84 -20.29 20.17
N GLU A 103 6.93 -19.71 21.38
CA GLU A 103 6.21 -20.20 22.56
C GLU A 103 4.70 -20.32 22.34
N VAL A 104 4.16 -19.41 21.52
CA VAL A 104 2.78 -19.42 21.03
C VAL A 104 2.87 -19.36 19.51
N PRO A 105 2.32 -20.36 18.77
CA PRO A 105 2.24 -20.28 17.32
C PRO A 105 1.55 -18.99 16.88
N THR A 106 2.23 -18.19 16.06
CA THR A 106 1.70 -16.94 15.52
C THR A 106 1.46 -17.06 14.02
N PRO A 107 0.37 -16.48 13.51
CA PRO A 107 0.05 -16.59 12.09
C PRO A 107 1.07 -15.86 11.24
N GLN A 108 1.47 -16.46 10.12
CA GLN A 108 2.39 -15.87 9.15
C GLN A 108 1.64 -15.31 7.93
N ALA A 109 2.26 -14.37 7.22
CA ALA A 109 1.73 -13.73 6.01
C ALA A 109 2.51 -14.11 4.74
N GLY A 110 1.92 -13.85 3.57
CA GLY A 110 2.28 -14.49 2.30
C GLY A 110 1.48 -15.78 2.05
N ALA A 111 0.22 -15.81 2.54
CA ALA A 111 -0.63 -16.99 2.51
C ALA A 111 -1.45 -17.11 1.21
N ASN A 112 -2.11 -18.25 1.04
CA ASN A 112 -3.16 -18.41 0.06
C ASN A 112 -4.36 -17.49 0.42
N VAL A 113 -4.78 -16.65 -0.51
CA VAL A 113 -5.92 -15.73 -0.36
C VAL A 113 -7.08 -16.08 -1.30
N THR A 114 -6.98 -17.20 -2.00
CA THR A 114 -8.01 -17.72 -2.91
C THR A 114 -9.38 -17.72 -2.23
N LYS A 115 -10.43 -17.40 -3.00
CA LYS A 115 -11.79 -17.36 -2.47
C LYS A 115 -12.20 -18.69 -1.84
N GLY A 116 -12.49 -18.67 -0.54
CA GLY A 116 -12.92 -19.82 0.22
C GLY A 116 -11.80 -20.57 0.93
N TYR A 117 -10.54 -20.17 0.75
CA TYR A 117 -9.41 -20.69 1.51
C TYR A 117 -9.55 -20.36 3.01
N VAL A 118 -9.17 -21.30 3.85
CA VAL A 118 -9.08 -21.15 5.31
C VAL A 118 -7.80 -21.86 5.74
N GLY A 119 -6.94 -21.17 6.47
CA GLY A 119 -5.72 -21.78 7.00
C GLY A 119 -6.01 -22.75 8.15
N ASP A 120 -5.02 -23.56 8.51
CA ASP A 120 -5.14 -24.58 9.55
C ASP A 120 -4.71 -24.11 10.94
N LEU A 121 -4.01 -22.97 11.05
CA LEU A 121 -3.56 -22.44 12.33
C LEU A 121 -4.73 -21.88 13.14
N ASP A 122 -5.05 -22.53 14.25
CA ASP A 122 -6.05 -22.04 15.19
C ASP A 122 -5.52 -20.87 16.01
N VAL A 123 -6.06 -19.67 15.72
CA VAL A 123 -5.71 -18.42 16.42
C VAL A 123 -6.73 -18.05 17.50
N GLY A 124 -7.64 -18.96 17.85
CA GLY A 124 -8.64 -18.77 18.91
C GLY A 124 -9.60 -17.63 18.61
N ASP A 125 -9.75 -16.71 19.57
CA ASP A 125 -10.70 -15.58 19.48
C ASP A 125 -10.15 -14.37 18.69
N LEU A 126 -8.92 -14.46 18.16
CA LEU A 126 -8.30 -13.37 17.43
C LEU A 126 -9.08 -13.06 16.15
N VAL A 127 -9.50 -11.79 15.99
CA VAL A 127 -10.21 -11.32 14.80
C VAL A 127 -9.41 -10.24 14.07
N PRO A 128 -9.36 -10.27 12.72
CA PRO A 128 -8.69 -9.23 11.97
C PRO A 128 -9.51 -7.92 11.97
N ASN A 129 -8.83 -6.79 11.75
CA ASN A 129 -9.48 -5.50 11.53
C ASN A 129 -10.15 -5.46 10.15
N THR A 130 -11.48 -5.56 10.13
CA THR A 130 -12.27 -5.63 8.89
C THR A 130 -12.69 -4.27 8.34
N LYS A 131 -12.30 -3.16 8.99
CA LYS A 131 -12.64 -1.82 8.53
C LYS A 131 -11.57 -1.33 7.56
N PRO A 132 -11.92 -0.44 6.61
CA PRO A 132 -10.90 0.36 5.94
C PRO A 132 -10.01 1.03 7.00
N TYR A 133 -8.68 0.94 6.85
CA TYR A 133 -7.75 1.36 7.90
C TYR A 133 -7.89 2.82 8.34
N TRP A 134 -8.26 3.72 7.43
CA TRP A 134 -8.54 5.11 7.77
C TRP A 134 -9.74 5.28 8.75
N GLN A 135 -10.66 4.33 8.81
CA GLN A 135 -11.75 4.28 9.81
C GLN A 135 -11.32 3.70 11.15
N SER A 136 -10.11 3.15 11.23
CA SER A 136 -9.50 2.58 12.44
C SER A 136 -8.36 3.47 12.96
N SER A 137 -8.35 4.75 12.62
CA SER A 137 -7.32 5.72 13.01
C SER A 137 -5.90 5.35 12.55
N MET A 138 -5.79 4.52 11.50
CA MET A 138 -4.51 4.12 10.93
C MET A 138 -4.25 4.90 9.63
N CYS A 139 -2.98 5.23 9.39
CA CYS A 139 -2.51 5.79 8.13
C CYS A 139 -1.43 4.88 7.52
N PRO A 140 -1.23 4.90 6.20
CA PRO A 140 -0.07 4.26 5.60
C PRO A 140 1.19 4.95 6.10
N VAL A 141 2.16 4.15 6.55
CA VAL A 141 3.43 4.62 7.10
C VAL A 141 4.62 4.28 6.22
N ASN A 142 4.39 3.54 5.15
CA ASN A 142 5.37 3.17 4.14
C ASN A 142 4.62 2.63 2.90
N VAL A 143 5.32 2.53 1.78
CA VAL A 143 4.95 1.69 0.65
C VAL A 143 6.22 0.99 0.17
N HIS A 144 6.12 -0.30 -0.10
CA HIS A 144 7.16 -1.10 -0.74
C HIS A 144 6.49 -2.17 -1.59
N TRP A 145 7.27 -2.91 -2.37
CA TRP A 145 6.74 -3.97 -3.20
C TRP A 145 7.72 -5.11 -3.37
N HIS A 146 7.17 -6.27 -3.71
CA HIS A 146 7.91 -7.49 -3.95
C HIS A 146 7.87 -7.86 -5.44
N LEU A 147 8.91 -8.54 -5.92
CA LEU A 147 8.93 -9.12 -7.27
C LEU A 147 8.03 -10.35 -7.32
N GLY A 148 7.03 -10.34 -8.20
CA GLY A 148 5.92 -11.28 -8.16
C GLY A 148 5.00 -11.02 -6.97
N SER A 149 4.12 -11.98 -6.67
CA SER A 149 3.29 -11.96 -5.46
C SER A 149 3.77 -12.99 -4.44
N GLU A 150 3.83 -12.54 -3.18
CA GLU A 150 4.04 -13.41 -2.03
C GLU A 150 2.76 -14.16 -1.69
N HIS A 151 1.61 -13.52 -1.87
CA HIS A 151 0.32 -14.17 -1.72
C HIS A 151 -0.03 -15.00 -2.96
N TYR A 152 -0.89 -16.01 -2.76
CA TYR A 152 -1.37 -16.90 -3.82
C TYR A 152 -2.88 -16.77 -4.02
N SER A 153 -3.34 -16.64 -5.27
CA SER A 153 -4.76 -16.56 -5.62
C SER A 153 -5.03 -17.28 -6.95
N VAL A 154 -5.70 -18.44 -6.85
CA VAL A 154 -6.01 -19.28 -8.02
C VAL A 154 -6.76 -18.48 -9.09
N GLY A 155 -6.24 -18.54 -10.31
CA GLY A 155 -6.73 -17.87 -11.50
C GLY A 155 -6.46 -16.37 -11.54
N GLN A 156 -5.66 -15.82 -10.62
CA GLN A 156 -5.34 -14.39 -10.57
C GLN A 156 -3.82 -14.15 -10.51
N TYR A 157 -3.15 -14.76 -9.55
CA TYR A 157 -1.70 -14.79 -9.40
C TYR A 157 -1.32 -16.13 -8.77
N ASP A 158 -0.90 -17.05 -9.62
CA ASP A 158 -0.68 -18.47 -9.30
C ASP A 158 0.38 -19.07 -10.24
N GLU A 159 0.58 -20.39 -10.19
CA GLU A 159 1.54 -21.11 -11.02
C GLU A 159 1.28 -21.06 -12.52
N THR A 160 0.08 -20.63 -12.94
CA THR A 160 -0.31 -20.51 -14.34
C THR A 160 -0.10 -19.12 -14.91
N GLY A 161 0.27 -18.16 -14.06
CA GLY A 161 0.70 -16.83 -14.48
C GLY A 161 1.98 -16.84 -15.31
N ASN A 162 2.32 -15.67 -15.86
CA ASN A 162 3.55 -15.51 -16.65
C ASN A 162 4.05 -14.06 -16.62
N GLY A 163 5.32 -13.87 -16.93
CA GLY A 163 5.97 -12.57 -17.06
C GLY A 163 7.11 -12.62 -18.07
N PRO A 164 7.85 -11.52 -18.25
CA PRO A 164 9.02 -11.45 -19.13
C PRO A 164 10.06 -12.53 -18.84
N ASN A 165 10.16 -12.94 -17.57
CA ASN A 165 11.17 -13.87 -17.07
C ASN A 165 10.59 -15.26 -16.69
N GLY A 166 9.40 -15.61 -17.18
CA GLY A 166 8.71 -16.86 -16.80
C GLY A 166 7.95 -16.73 -15.48
N ASN A 167 7.59 -17.85 -14.85
CA ASN A 167 6.88 -17.90 -13.56
C ASN A 167 7.48 -19.00 -12.66
N ILE A 168 7.24 -18.93 -11.36
CA ILE A 168 7.62 -19.99 -10.42
C ILE A 168 6.61 -21.14 -10.46
N PRO A 169 7.05 -22.40 -10.28
CA PRO A 169 6.14 -23.49 -10.00
C PRO A 169 5.48 -23.32 -8.64
N ARG A 170 4.31 -23.91 -8.47
CA ARG A 170 3.72 -24.06 -7.14
C ARG A 170 4.62 -24.97 -6.28
N PRO A 171 4.84 -24.64 -4.98
CA PRO A 171 5.57 -25.53 -4.10
C PRO A 171 4.91 -26.90 -3.96
N GLU A 172 5.71 -27.97 -3.92
CA GLU A 172 5.23 -29.37 -3.87
C GLU A 172 4.31 -29.62 -2.66
N TRP A 173 4.59 -28.99 -1.51
CA TRP A 173 3.74 -29.11 -0.31
C TRP A 173 2.32 -28.57 -0.55
N ALA A 174 2.15 -27.64 -1.48
CA ALA A 174 0.89 -27.00 -1.81
C ALA A 174 0.17 -27.70 -2.97
N ASP A 175 0.81 -28.65 -3.67
CA ASP A 175 0.24 -29.31 -4.83
C ASP A 175 -0.92 -30.24 -4.43
N ARG A 176 -2.09 -30.00 -5.04
CA ARG A 176 -3.21 -30.96 -5.02
C ARG A 176 -2.99 -32.00 -6.12
N ASP A 177 -2.07 -32.93 -5.90
CA ASP A 177 -1.92 -34.19 -6.64
C ASP A 177 -1.89 -34.06 -8.17
N LEU A 178 -0.73 -33.69 -8.74
CA LEU A 178 -0.31 -34.13 -10.07
C LEU A 178 1.21 -34.34 -10.10
N SER A 179 1.60 -35.55 -10.50
CA SER A 179 2.97 -36.07 -10.60
C SER A 179 4.01 -35.06 -11.10
N GLY A 180 4.92 -34.67 -10.23
CA GLY A 180 6.00 -33.73 -10.51
C GLY A 180 7.00 -34.25 -11.54
N THR A 181 7.39 -33.37 -12.45
CA THR A 181 8.72 -33.37 -13.06
C THR A 181 9.38 -32.05 -12.67
N GLY A 182 10.06 -32.04 -11.53
CA GLY A 182 10.88 -30.93 -11.11
C GLY A 182 12.06 -30.77 -12.05
N THR A 183 12.29 -29.55 -12.53
CA THR A 183 13.56 -29.14 -13.12
C THR A 183 14.15 -28.08 -12.21
N GLU A 184 15.14 -28.49 -11.43
CA GLU A 184 16.05 -27.59 -10.72
C GLU A 184 16.98 -26.95 -11.76
N ASP A 185 16.90 -25.64 -11.91
CA ASP A 185 17.99 -24.83 -12.45
C ASP A 185 18.01 -23.51 -11.67
N VAL A 186 18.84 -23.44 -10.64
CA VAL A 186 19.14 -22.22 -9.88
C VAL A 186 20.57 -21.81 -10.26
N ASP A 187 20.69 -20.79 -11.12
CA ASP A 187 21.97 -20.13 -11.40
C ASP A 187 22.14 -18.91 -10.49
N THR A 188 23.31 -18.81 -9.88
CA THR A 188 23.64 -17.90 -8.79
C THR A 188 24.04 -16.52 -9.30
N VAL A 189 23.10 -15.57 -9.20
CA VAL A 189 23.33 -14.15 -8.94
C VAL A 189 22.50 -13.82 -7.70
N HIS A 190 22.71 -12.72 -6.98
CA HIS A 190 21.74 -12.25 -5.96
C HIS A 190 20.40 -11.93 -6.67
N GLN A 191 19.64 -12.97 -6.99
CA GLN A 191 18.33 -12.92 -7.59
C GLN A 191 17.37 -12.71 -6.43
N VAL A 192 16.71 -11.55 -6.45
CA VAL A 192 15.51 -11.28 -5.65
C VAL A 192 14.60 -12.51 -5.80
N GLN A 193 14.27 -13.17 -4.67
CA GLN A 193 13.40 -14.35 -4.73
C GLN A 193 12.07 -13.95 -5.39
N ASP A 194 11.69 -14.63 -6.46
CA ASP A 194 10.51 -14.27 -7.23
C ASP A 194 9.25 -14.93 -6.67
N GLY A 195 8.12 -14.22 -6.79
CA GLY A 195 6.80 -14.70 -6.42
C GLY A 195 5.99 -15.20 -7.62
N PHE A 196 4.71 -15.46 -7.39
CA PHE A 196 3.78 -15.82 -8.47
C PHE A 196 3.50 -14.62 -9.38
N ARG A 197 3.23 -14.87 -10.65
CA ARG A 197 2.83 -13.81 -11.59
C ARG A 197 1.35 -13.84 -11.90
N CYS A 198 0.87 -12.72 -12.40
CA CYS A 198 -0.48 -12.61 -12.91
C CYS A 198 -0.63 -13.29 -14.29
N LEU A 199 -1.89 -13.46 -14.69
CA LEU A 199 -2.25 -14.04 -15.98
C LEU A 199 -2.41 -12.98 -17.10
N HIS A 200 -2.00 -11.73 -16.87
CA HIS A 200 -2.20 -10.63 -17.85
C HIS A 200 -1.14 -10.58 -18.95
N TYR A 201 0.08 -11.04 -18.68
CA TYR A 201 1.21 -10.86 -19.59
C TYR A 201 1.00 -11.56 -20.94
N ASP A 202 1.07 -10.79 -22.04
CA ASP A 202 1.08 -11.30 -23.41
C ASP A 202 2.29 -10.73 -24.16
N PRO A 203 3.27 -11.57 -24.57
CA PRO A 203 4.45 -11.11 -25.28
C PRO A 203 4.14 -10.55 -26.69
N ASN A 204 2.94 -10.78 -27.23
CA ASN A 204 2.52 -10.26 -28.52
C ASN A 204 1.86 -8.88 -28.44
N ASP A 205 1.54 -8.40 -27.23
CA ASP A 205 0.92 -7.11 -27.01
C ASP A 205 1.97 -6.10 -26.49
N SER A 206 2.19 -5.05 -27.27
CA SER A 206 3.25 -4.08 -27.05
C SER A 206 3.19 -3.37 -25.69
N LYS A 207 2.01 -3.32 -25.03
CA LYS A 207 1.92 -2.71 -23.69
C LYS A 207 2.68 -3.47 -22.62
N PHE A 208 2.93 -4.78 -22.82
CA PHE A 208 3.71 -5.61 -21.90
C PHE A 208 5.18 -5.72 -22.28
N THR A 209 5.58 -5.27 -23.48
CA THR A 209 6.94 -5.48 -23.99
C THR A 209 7.69 -4.19 -24.33
N THR A 210 6.99 -3.06 -24.48
CA THR A 210 7.63 -1.78 -24.78
C THR A 210 8.29 -1.23 -23.53
N PRO A 211 9.63 -1.07 -23.50
CA PRO A 211 10.32 -0.59 -22.31
C PRO A 211 9.85 0.81 -21.91
N TYR A 212 9.76 1.04 -20.60
CA TYR A 212 9.51 2.36 -20.03
C TYR A 212 10.82 2.98 -19.55
N ASN A 213 10.97 4.30 -19.73
CA ASN A 213 12.16 5.03 -19.34
C ASN A 213 12.06 5.50 -17.87
N TRP A 214 12.29 4.58 -16.94
CA TRP A 214 12.25 4.84 -15.49
C TRP A 214 13.16 6.01 -15.09
N GLN A 215 12.60 6.97 -14.35
CA GLN A 215 13.35 8.12 -13.83
C GLN A 215 13.56 8.03 -12.31
N HIS A 216 12.72 7.28 -11.61
CA HIS A 216 12.66 7.31 -10.16
C HIS A 216 12.75 5.95 -9.51
N CYS A 217 12.02 4.95 -10.01
CA CYS A 217 12.16 3.57 -9.54
C CYS A 217 13.42 2.89 -10.10
N GLU A 218 13.90 1.89 -9.38
CA GLU A 218 15.11 1.15 -9.70
C GLU A 218 14.78 -0.33 -9.96
N GLY A 219 15.36 -0.91 -11.02
CA GLY A 219 15.23 -2.35 -11.31
C GLY A 219 13.84 -2.82 -11.75
N MET A 220 12.96 -1.92 -12.21
CA MET A 220 11.60 -2.26 -12.62
C MET A 220 11.52 -2.67 -14.11
N GLU A 221 10.62 -3.60 -14.43
CA GLU A 221 10.42 -4.12 -15.78
C GLU A 221 8.95 -4.03 -16.21
N VAL A 222 8.71 -3.60 -17.46
CA VAL A 222 7.37 -3.60 -18.05
C VAL A 222 6.97 -5.04 -18.38
N GLY A 223 5.72 -5.40 -18.09
CA GLY A 223 5.18 -6.74 -18.25
C GLY A 223 5.33 -7.62 -17.00
N GLU A 224 6.19 -7.24 -16.05
CA GLU A 224 6.42 -8.00 -14.83
C GLU A 224 5.30 -7.76 -13.79
N THR A 225 5.13 -8.73 -12.90
CA THR A 225 4.20 -8.67 -11.78
C THR A 225 4.90 -8.19 -10.50
N TYR A 226 4.24 -7.31 -9.76
CA TYR A 226 4.68 -6.88 -8.44
C TYR A 226 3.50 -6.84 -7.46
N GLU A 227 3.75 -7.28 -6.23
CA GLU A 227 2.82 -7.10 -5.12
C GLU A 227 3.23 -5.89 -4.29
N VAL A 228 2.36 -4.88 -4.24
CA VAL A 228 2.57 -3.66 -3.47
C VAL A 228 1.97 -3.80 -2.09
N HIS A 229 2.75 -3.45 -1.08
CA HIS A 229 2.38 -3.45 0.33
C HIS A 229 2.37 -2.04 0.87
N TRP A 230 1.31 -1.71 1.62
CA TRP A 230 1.25 -0.50 2.42
C TRP A 230 1.05 -0.86 3.89
N PRO A 231 2.12 -0.87 4.69
CA PRO A 231 2.00 -0.94 6.13
C PRO A 231 1.22 0.25 6.67
N HIS A 232 0.27 0.00 7.55
CA HIS A 232 -0.54 0.98 8.24
C HIS A 232 -0.42 0.81 9.75
N SER A 233 -0.37 1.93 10.46
CA SER A 233 -0.30 1.94 11.92
C SER A 233 -1.16 3.05 12.52
N ALA A 234 -1.85 2.75 13.61
CA ALA A 234 -2.53 3.74 14.45
C ALA A 234 -1.55 4.53 15.32
N ALA A 235 -0.32 4.02 15.49
CA ALA A 235 0.77 4.71 16.18
C ALA A 235 1.68 5.49 15.21
N GLY A 236 1.42 5.47 13.90
CA GLY A 236 2.16 6.28 12.93
C GLY A 236 1.96 7.78 13.16
N ALA A 237 2.86 8.61 12.62
CA ALA A 237 2.73 10.07 12.67
C ALA A 237 1.73 10.61 11.62
N CYS A 238 0.50 10.11 11.67
CA CYS A 238 -0.54 10.33 10.67
C CYS A 238 -0.84 11.82 10.43
N GLY A 239 -0.84 12.22 9.15
CA GLY A 239 -1.12 13.60 8.74
C GLY A 239 0.03 14.58 8.99
N THR A 240 1.20 14.10 9.41
CA THR A 240 2.41 14.91 9.59
C THR A 240 3.41 14.64 8.48
N VAL A 241 4.48 15.45 8.43
CA VAL A 241 5.60 15.23 7.49
C VAL A 241 6.44 13.99 7.80
N ASN A 242 6.31 13.40 8.99
CA ASN A 242 7.02 12.18 9.41
C ASN A 242 6.17 10.92 9.21
N GLN A 243 5.07 10.99 8.42
CA GLN A 243 4.15 9.87 8.28
C GLN A 243 4.80 8.66 7.61
N TYR A 244 5.52 8.87 6.51
CA TYR A 244 6.15 7.80 5.74
C TYR A 244 7.60 7.63 6.15
N GLN A 245 8.01 6.40 6.42
CA GLN A 245 9.31 6.05 6.99
C GLN A 245 9.93 4.86 6.28
N THR A 246 11.26 4.83 6.24
CA THR A 246 12.09 3.70 5.80
C THR A 246 13.25 3.54 6.79
N PRO A 247 13.39 2.37 7.46
CA PRO A 247 12.56 1.17 7.32
C PRO A 247 11.13 1.40 7.83
N PHE A 248 10.15 0.72 7.23
CA PHE A 248 8.73 0.90 7.59
C PHE A 248 8.41 0.69 9.08
N TYR A 249 9.23 -0.09 9.80
CA TYR A 249 9.07 -0.33 11.23
C TYR A 249 9.12 0.97 12.04
N ASP A 250 9.93 1.94 11.65
CA ASP A 250 10.00 3.25 12.33
C ASP A 250 8.65 3.96 12.26
N GLY A 251 7.98 3.88 11.10
CA GLY A 251 6.63 4.40 10.92
C GLY A 251 5.58 3.62 11.72
N VAL A 252 5.70 2.29 11.81
CA VAL A 252 4.77 1.45 12.58
C VAL A 252 4.84 1.76 14.08
N PHE A 253 6.04 1.97 14.61
CA PHE A 253 6.29 2.16 16.05
C PHE A 253 6.44 3.63 16.48
N CYS A 254 6.31 4.59 15.56
CA CYS A 254 6.64 6.01 15.80
C CYS A 254 6.13 6.59 17.14
N ASN A 255 4.85 6.39 17.47
CA ASN A 255 4.26 6.85 18.73
C ASN A 255 3.94 5.68 19.69
N LEU A 256 4.73 4.61 19.65
CA LEU A 256 4.52 3.40 20.46
C LEU A 256 5.82 2.96 21.15
N PRO A 257 6.12 3.53 22.32
CA PRO A 257 7.32 3.16 23.06
C PRO A 257 7.21 1.74 23.63
N LEU A 258 8.36 1.12 23.90
CA LEU A 258 8.46 -0.29 24.30
C LEU A 258 7.61 -0.61 25.53
N GLU A 259 7.60 0.25 26.55
CA GLU A 259 6.80 0.01 27.76
C GLU A 259 5.30 -0.05 27.47
N THR A 260 4.81 0.70 26.48
CA THR A 260 3.40 0.66 26.07
C THR A 260 3.16 -0.59 25.23
N PHE A 261 4.04 -0.89 24.28
CA PHE A 261 3.96 -2.09 23.45
C PHE A 261 3.83 -3.38 24.29
N LEU A 262 4.63 -3.51 25.35
CA LEU A 262 4.62 -4.68 26.24
C LEU A 262 3.32 -4.85 27.05
N THR A 263 2.44 -3.84 27.07
CA THR A 263 1.12 -3.93 27.72
C THR A 263 0.00 -4.32 26.77
N LEU A 264 0.24 -4.31 25.45
CA LEU A 264 -0.77 -4.60 24.45
C LEU A 264 -1.01 -6.10 24.34
N GLY A 265 -2.28 -6.47 24.23
CA GLY A 265 -2.67 -7.82 23.83
C GLY A 265 -2.56 -8.03 22.33
N ALA A 266 -2.53 -9.29 21.90
CA ALA A 266 -2.53 -9.68 20.49
C ALA A 266 -3.67 -9.03 19.68
N GLN A 267 -4.87 -8.92 20.27
CA GLN A 267 -6.03 -8.29 19.63
C GLN A 267 -5.86 -6.77 19.48
N ASP A 268 -5.18 -6.10 20.41
CA ASP A 268 -4.91 -4.66 20.31
C ASP A 268 -3.99 -4.39 19.12
N ILE A 269 -2.94 -5.21 18.97
CA ILE A 269 -1.99 -5.12 17.85
C ILE A 269 -2.69 -5.40 16.51
N ALA A 270 -3.43 -6.51 16.40
CA ALA A 270 -4.15 -6.86 15.17
C ALA A 270 -5.18 -5.79 14.77
N SER A 271 -5.71 -5.04 15.73
CA SER A 271 -6.66 -3.95 15.47
C SER A 271 -6.01 -2.64 15.04
N ALA A 272 -4.75 -2.41 15.45
CA ALA A 272 -4.04 -1.14 15.31
C ALA A 272 -2.91 -1.14 14.28
N VAL A 273 -2.48 -2.32 13.81
CA VAL A 273 -1.43 -2.49 12.80
C VAL A 273 -1.94 -3.44 11.71
N GLY A 274 -1.70 -3.07 10.46
CA GLY A 274 -2.05 -3.93 9.35
C GLY A 274 -1.44 -3.52 8.03
N VAL A 275 -1.55 -4.38 7.04
CA VAL A 275 -0.98 -4.18 5.71
C VAL A 275 -2.09 -4.30 4.67
N HIS A 276 -2.10 -3.37 3.72
CA HIS A 276 -2.83 -3.53 2.47
C HIS A 276 -1.91 -4.23 1.47
N GLY A 277 -2.39 -5.25 0.77
CA GLY A 277 -1.67 -5.91 -0.32
C GLY A 277 -2.45 -5.84 -1.63
N GLN A 278 -1.79 -5.49 -2.74
CA GLN A 278 -2.41 -5.45 -4.07
C GLN A 278 -1.40 -5.83 -5.15
N VAL A 279 -1.81 -6.70 -6.08
CA VAL A 279 -0.94 -7.27 -7.11
C VAL A 279 -1.20 -6.62 -8.46
N PHE A 280 -0.12 -6.22 -9.15
CA PHE A 280 -0.19 -5.57 -10.45
C PHE A 280 0.77 -6.15 -11.47
N THR A 281 0.32 -6.28 -12.71
CA THR A 281 1.20 -6.35 -13.88
C THR A 281 1.47 -4.93 -14.38
N ILE A 282 2.74 -4.56 -14.53
CA ILE A 282 3.12 -3.23 -15.02
C ILE A 282 2.96 -3.19 -16.54
N VAL A 283 2.32 -2.15 -17.07
CA VAL A 283 2.15 -1.95 -18.53
C VAL A 283 2.64 -0.57 -18.97
N ASN A 284 3.20 -0.47 -20.16
CA ASN A 284 3.52 0.80 -20.79
C ASN A 284 2.31 1.32 -21.60
N ASP A 285 1.24 1.66 -20.87
CA ASP A 285 -0.03 2.14 -21.43
C ASP A 285 -0.70 3.11 -20.44
N GLU A 286 -0.82 4.38 -20.85
CA GLU A 286 -1.36 5.46 -20.02
C GLU A 286 -2.88 5.35 -19.76
N SER A 287 -3.59 4.45 -20.44
CA SER A 287 -4.99 4.17 -20.07
C SER A 287 -5.13 3.50 -18.70
N TYR A 288 -4.02 2.96 -18.17
CA TYR A 288 -3.88 2.39 -16.83
C TYR A 288 -3.21 3.35 -15.85
N PHE A 289 -3.12 4.64 -16.18
CA PHE A 289 -2.53 5.62 -15.27
C PHE A 289 -3.37 5.82 -14.01
N TYR A 290 -2.70 5.84 -12.86
CA TYR A 290 -3.22 6.19 -11.56
C TYR A 290 -2.26 7.16 -10.85
N PRO A 291 -2.74 8.34 -10.41
CA PRO A 291 -1.84 9.40 -10.00
C PRO A 291 -1.26 9.27 -8.59
N ASP A 292 -1.78 8.42 -7.70
CA ASP A 292 -1.47 8.52 -6.27
C ASP A 292 -1.41 7.17 -5.55
N MET A 293 -0.41 6.37 -5.91
CA MET A 293 -0.24 5.00 -5.38
C MET A 293 0.32 4.95 -3.95
N ILE A 294 0.89 6.03 -3.39
CA ILE A 294 1.55 5.99 -2.07
C ILE A 294 0.55 5.90 -0.90
N ARG A 295 -0.73 6.23 -1.12
CA ARG A 295 -1.74 6.41 -0.04
C ARG A 295 -2.44 5.14 0.45
N GLY A 296 -2.00 3.96 0.02
CA GLY A 296 -2.65 2.70 0.33
C GLY A 296 -3.29 2.04 -0.89
N MET A 297 -3.89 0.87 -0.66
CA MET A 297 -4.67 0.11 -1.65
C MET A 297 -5.54 1.01 -2.52
N ILE A 298 -5.46 0.80 -3.83
CA ILE A 298 -6.30 1.50 -4.78
C ILE A 298 -7.72 0.94 -4.69
N VAL A 299 -8.67 1.81 -4.40
CA VAL A 299 -10.11 1.50 -4.36
C VAL A 299 -10.82 2.31 -5.43
N ASP A 300 -10.53 2.00 -6.68
CA ASP A 300 -11.13 2.60 -7.88
C ASP A 300 -11.48 1.52 -8.91
N LYS A 301 -12.52 1.76 -9.72
CA LYS A 301 -13.03 0.81 -10.71
C LYS A 301 -13.23 -0.58 -10.09
N GLU A 302 -12.47 -1.59 -10.50
CA GLU A 302 -12.56 -2.97 -9.98
C GLU A 302 -11.51 -3.30 -8.91
N MET A 303 -10.55 -2.40 -8.68
CA MET A 303 -9.51 -2.54 -7.67
C MET A 303 -10.09 -2.34 -6.27
N GLY A 304 -9.60 -3.11 -5.30
CA GLY A 304 -9.97 -2.95 -3.91
C GLY A 304 -11.38 -3.46 -3.57
N LYS A 305 -12.04 -4.18 -4.49
CA LYS A 305 -13.41 -4.69 -4.30
C LYS A 305 -13.48 -6.10 -3.75
N ASP A 306 -12.48 -6.93 -4.02
CA ASP A 306 -12.51 -8.35 -3.65
C ASP A 306 -11.38 -8.70 -2.68
N ILE A 307 -11.60 -8.34 -1.41
CA ILE A 307 -10.55 -8.37 -0.39
C ILE A 307 -10.63 -9.63 0.47
N HIS A 308 -9.49 -10.28 0.66
CA HIS A 308 -9.26 -11.31 1.66
C HIS A 308 -8.67 -10.67 2.92
N ILE A 309 -9.32 -10.87 4.08
CA ILE A 309 -8.90 -10.24 5.34
C ILE A 309 -8.56 -11.33 6.36
N TYR A 310 -7.35 -11.29 6.94
CA TYR A 310 -6.89 -12.27 7.92
C TYR A 310 -5.82 -11.69 8.83
N THR A 311 -5.47 -12.36 9.93
CA THR A 311 -4.28 -11.99 10.72
C THR A 311 -3.07 -12.79 10.26
N GLY A 312 -1.92 -12.13 10.13
CA GLY A 312 -0.64 -12.73 9.77
C GLY A 312 0.52 -12.02 10.47
N SER A 313 1.69 -12.07 9.85
CA SER A 313 2.93 -11.45 10.33
C SER A 313 3.45 -10.39 9.36
N THR A 314 4.62 -9.81 9.62
CA THR A 314 5.44 -9.25 8.53
C THR A 314 6.02 -10.37 7.66
N THR A 315 6.34 -10.05 6.40
CA THR A 315 6.69 -10.98 5.33
C THR A 315 8.04 -10.60 4.65
N GLY A 316 8.38 -11.15 3.49
CA GLY A 316 9.63 -10.93 2.76
C GLY A 316 10.63 -12.09 2.83
N GLU A 317 11.58 -12.08 1.89
CA GLU A 317 12.59 -13.15 1.64
C GLU A 317 13.44 -13.60 2.84
N THR A 318 13.51 -12.82 3.92
CA THR A 318 14.22 -13.23 5.15
C THR A 318 13.40 -14.16 6.06
N ARG A 319 12.19 -14.55 5.63
CA ARG A 319 11.27 -15.46 6.31
C ARG A 319 10.96 -16.66 5.41
N SER A 320 10.59 -17.77 6.04
CA SER A 320 10.26 -19.03 5.37
C SER A 320 9.20 -19.77 6.18
N ASN A 321 8.88 -21.01 5.79
CA ASN A 321 8.07 -21.94 6.56
C ASN A 321 8.83 -22.56 7.74
N GLU A 322 10.14 -22.30 7.84
CA GLU A 322 10.97 -22.63 9.00
C GLU A 322 11.30 -21.41 9.85
N MET A 323 11.50 -20.25 9.23
CA MET A 323 11.86 -18.99 9.88
C MET A 323 10.68 -18.02 9.89
N CYS A 324 10.04 -17.89 11.05
CA CYS A 324 8.87 -17.05 11.27
C CYS A 324 9.24 -15.64 11.75
N SER A 325 8.40 -14.67 11.39
CA SER A 325 8.46 -13.31 11.92
C SER A 325 7.84 -13.24 13.32
N GLN A 326 8.49 -12.47 14.21
CA GLN A 326 7.94 -12.14 15.53
C GLN A 326 6.96 -10.95 15.50
N TYR A 327 6.86 -10.22 14.39
CA TYR A 327 5.91 -9.12 14.24
C TYR A 327 4.53 -9.66 13.83
N ALA A 328 3.91 -10.38 14.76
CA ALA A 328 2.59 -10.98 14.62
C ALA A 328 1.85 -10.93 15.98
N PRO A 329 0.51 -10.86 15.98
CA PRO A 329 -0.37 -10.80 14.80
C PRO A 329 -0.65 -9.36 14.33
N ILE A 330 -0.61 -9.15 13.01
CA ILE A 330 -1.08 -7.93 12.34
C ILE A 330 -2.17 -8.28 11.32
N THR A 331 -3.06 -7.34 10.99
CA THR A 331 -4.10 -7.61 9.98
C THR A 331 -3.58 -7.43 8.57
N TRP A 332 -3.92 -8.34 7.66
CA TRP A 332 -3.74 -8.19 6.23
C TRP A 332 -5.08 -8.00 5.55
N GLN A 333 -5.16 -7.05 4.62
CA GLN A 333 -6.27 -6.89 3.67
C GLN A 333 -5.68 -6.96 2.27
N VAL A 334 -5.90 -8.07 1.58
CA VAL A 334 -5.26 -8.39 0.30
C VAL A 334 -6.32 -8.41 -0.81
N ASP A 335 -6.11 -7.64 -1.87
CA ASP A 335 -6.92 -7.76 -3.08
C ASP A 335 -6.65 -9.09 -3.77
N ARG A 336 -7.68 -9.92 -3.91
CA ARG A 336 -7.55 -11.26 -4.50
C ARG A 336 -7.36 -11.23 -6.00
N LYS A 337 -7.63 -10.09 -6.64
CA LYS A 337 -7.49 -9.93 -8.08
C LYS A 337 -6.18 -9.28 -8.44
N CYS A 338 -5.57 -9.73 -9.53
CA CYS A 338 -4.48 -8.99 -10.15
C CYS A 338 -5.02 -7.94 -11.13
N HIS A 339 -4.41 -6.77 -11.12
CA HIS A 339 -4.77 -5.65 -12.00
C HIS A 339 -3.59 -5.26 -12.90
N MET A 340 -3.84 -4.37 -13.86
CA MET A 340 -2.78 -3.71 -14.63
C MET A 340 -2.64 -2.27 -14.16
N ILE A 341 -1.40 -1.78 -14.12
CA ILE A 341 -1.08 -0.39 -13.75
C ILE A 341 -0.02 0.16 -14.69
N SER A 342 -0.09 1.45 -15.04
CA SER A 342 0.91 2.02 -15.94
C SER A 342 2.29 2.11 -15.27
N ALA A 343 3.35 1.89 -16.05
CA ALA A 343 4.74 2.09 -15.60
C ALA A 343 4.96 3.51 -15.08
N SER A 344 4.34 4.51 -15.71
CA SER A 344 4.36 5.91 -15.26
C SER A 344 3.68 6.15 -13.91
N SER A 345 2.67 5.36 -13.53
CA SER A 345 2.06 5.44 -12.19
C SER A 345 3.03 4.94 -11.12
N PHE A 346 3.70 3.83 -11.42
CA PHE A 346 4.66 3.22 -10.52
C PHE A 346 5.91 4.10 -10.37
N ASP A 347 6.43 4.66 -11.46
CA ASP A 347 7.55 5.62 -11.43
C ASP A 347 7.17 6.91 -10.68
N LYS A 348 5.92 7.36 -10.83
CA LYS A 348 5.39 8.47 -10.03
C LYS A 348 5.31 8.10 -8.53
N MET A 349 4.96 6.87 -8.17
CA MET A 349 4.99 6.44 -6.77
C MET A 349 6.39 6.60 -6.17
N CYS A 350 7.44 6.17 -6.90
CA CYS A 350 8.83 6.36 -6.49
C CYS A 350 9.21 7.85 -6.40
N TYR A 351 8.70 8.70 -7.29
CA TYR A 351 8.85 10.15 -7.16
C TYR A 351 8.18 10.69 -5.88
N ASP A 352 6.96 10.27 -5.59
CA ASP A 352 6.22 10.68 -4.38
C ASP A 352 6.94 10.20 -3.11
N MET A 353 7.56 9.01 -3.14
CA MET A 353 8.41 8.49 -2.06
C MET A 353 9.66 9.37 -1.87
N LYS A 354 10.36 9.74 -2.95
CA LYS A 354 11.50 10.68 -2.89
C LYS A 354 11.11 12.06 -2.36
N MET A 355 9.82 12.42 -2.40
CA MET A 355 9.31 13.67 -1.82
C MET A 355 8.97 13.59 -0.34
N GLN A 356 8.93 12.39 0.25
CA GLN A 356 8.71 12.25 1.69
C GLN A 356 9.90 12.83 2.45
N ARG A 357 9.67 13.24 3.70
CA ARG A 357 10.71 13.83 4.52
C ARG A 357 11.84 12.84 4.78
N ASP A 358 11.47 11.62 5.15
CA ASP A 358 12.41 10.54 5.37
C ASP A 358 13.03 10.07 4.05
N ASP A 359 14.23 9.49 4.10
CA ASP A 359 14.87 8.91 2.94
C ASP A 359 14.30 7.52 2.66
N MET A 360 13.44 7.42 1.65
CA MET A 360 12.83 6.16 1.24
C MET A 360 13.59 5.44 0.12
N SER A 361 14.86 5.79 -0.13
CA SER A 361 15.64 5.24 -1.24
C SER A 361 15.79 3.72 -1.20
N ASP A 362 15.89 3.13 -0.01
CA ASP A 362 15.96 1.68 0.20
C ASP A 362 14.68 0.90 -0.20
N ASP A 363 13.57 1.61 -0.44
CA ASP A 363 12.29 1.02 -0.89
C ASP A 363 11.96 1.39 -2.35
N LEU A 364 12.92 1.93 -3.13
CA LEU A 364 12.68 2.32 -4.54
C LEU A 364 12.87 1.20 -5.57
N HIS A 365 13.11 -0.02 -5.10
CA HIS A 365 13.27 -1.22 -5.90
C HIS A 365 12.39 -2.35 -5.35
N ALA A 366 12.22 -3.41 -6.14
CA ALA A 366 11.51 -4.59 -5.67
C ALA A 366 12.33 -5.35 -4.61
N HIS A 367 11.65 -5.79 -3.55
CA HIS A 367 12.17 -6.73 -2.56
C HIS A 367 11.87 -8.19 -2.96
N GLY A 368 12.55 -9.14 -2.33
CA GLY A 368 12.31 -10.57 -2.57
C GLY A 368 11.02 -11.05 -1.94
N SER A 369 10.27 -11.84 -2.70
CA SER A 369 9.06 -12.51 -2.24
C SER A 369 9.41 -13.66 -1.30
N ARG A 370 8.71 -13.74 -0.17
CA ARG A 370 8.66 -14.94 0.68
C ARG A 370 8.10 -16.10 -0.12
N GLU A 371 8.58 -17.31 0.16
CA GLU A 371 7.87 -18.51 -0.28
C GLU A 371 6.42 -18.52 0.25
N LEU A 372 5.52 -19.25 -0.41
CA LEU A 372 4.13 -19.37 0.03
C LEU A 372 4.06 -19.95 1.46
N VAL A 373 3.22 -19.36 2.32
CA VAL A 373 3.00 -19.84 3.70
C VAL A 373 2.28 -21.19 3.70
N ASN A 374 2.81 -22.16 4.43
CA ASN A 374 2.12 -23.44 4.68
C ASN A 374 0.76 -23.25 5.38
N ASP A 375 -0.18 -24.13 5.08
CA ASP A 375 -1.53 -24.06 5.64
C ASP A 375 -1.54 -24.06 7.18
N ASP A 376 -0.60 -24.77 7.83
CA ASP A 376 -0.45 -24.87 9.29
C ASP A 376 0.14 -23.61 9.97
N LEU A 377 0.68 -22.68 9.18
CA LEU A 377 1.15 -21.37 9.63
C LEU A 377 0.19 -20.23 9.25
N ALA A 378 -0.79 -20.50 8.38
CA ALA A 378 -1.81 -19.55 7.99
C ALA A 378 -2.98 -19.56 9.00
N ALA A 379 -3.37 -18.39 9.51
CA ALA A 379 -4.49 -18.27 10.45
C ALA A 379 -5.78 -18.90 9.88
N ASN A 380 -6.67 -19.39 10.74
CA ASN A 380 -8.00 -19.89 10.36
C ASN A 380 -9.12 -18.82 10.48
N ASN A 381 -8.76 -17.56 10.69
CA ASN A 381 -9.70 -16.48 11.01
C ASN A 381 -10.09 -15.59 9.80
N GLN A 382 -9.96 -16.12 8.59
CA GLN A 382 -10.31 -15.42 7.35
C GLN A 382 -11.71 -14.80 7.42
N TYR A 383 -11.78 -13.51 7.10
CA TYR A 383 -13.02 -12.76 7.00
C TYR A 383 -13.37 -12.50 5.54
N TYR A 384 -14.64 -12.78 5.24
CA TYR A 384 -15.24 -12.58 3.91
C TYR A 384 -16.44 -11.65 4.04
N PRO A 385 -16.39 -10.42 3.47
CA PRO A 385 -17.54 -9.54 3.42
C PRO A 385 -18.76 -10.24 2.80
N GLY A 386 -19.82 -10.44 3.57
CA GLY A 386 -21.08 -11.04 3.10
C GLY A 386 -21.13 -12.58 3.06
N ALA A 387 -20.10 -13.30 3.50
CA ALA A 387 -20.20 -14.75 3.70
C ALA A 387 -20.67 -15.04 5.14
N VAL A 388 -21.74 -15.81 5.28
CA VAL A 388 -22.06 -16.46 6.57
C VAL A 388 -20.92 -17.41 6.87
N ARG A 389 -20.23 -17.27 8.01
CA ARG A 389 -19.29 -18.26 8.54
C ARG A 389 -19.98 -19.62 8.57
N ARG A 390 -19.82 -20.42 7.51
CA ARG A 390 -20.11 -21.85 7.60
C ARG A 390 -18.82 -22.46 8.09
N ASN A 391 -18.81 -22.84 9.37
CA ASN A 391 -17.87 -23.86 9.82
C ASN A 391 -18.02 -25.05 8.86
N LEU A 392 -17.06 -25.24 7.96
CA LEU A 392 -16.98 -26.44 7.12
C LEU A 392 -16.50 -27.66 7.92
N ARG A 393 -16.31 -27.50 9.25
CA ARG A 393 -16.18 -28.58 10.22
C ARG A 393 -17.56 -28.88 10.84
N SER A 394 -18.45 -29.50 10.05
CA SER A 394 -19.60 -30.26 10.57
C SER A 394 -19.94 -31.40 9.63
#